data_AF-A0A956X4N4-F1
#
_entry.id   AF-A0A956X4N4-F1
#
_cell.length_a   1.000
_cell.length_b   1.000
_cell.length_c   1.000
_cell.angle_alpha   90.00
_cell.angle_beta   90.00
_cell.angle_gamma   90.00
#
_symmetry.space_group_name_H-M   'P 1'
#
loop_
_entity.id
_entity.type
_entity.pdbx_description
1 polymer ?
#
loop_
_entity_poly.entity_id
_entity_poly.type
_entity_poly.pdbx_seq_one_letter_code
_entity_poly.pdbx_strand_id
1 'polypeptide(L)'
;MNRRNWMIVLTAVCLVCLVMGGLVLAQSGGSFALRQYTIDGGGGSSAGSAFVVRGTAGQADAGTASGGTFQINGGFWHSRGPETIYLPFVLR
;
A
#
# COMPACT_ATOMS: atom_id res chain seq x y z
N MET A 1 -34.74 47.55 27.78
CA MET A 1 -33.54 46.72 28.00
C MET A 1 -32.36 47.37 27.29
N ASN A 2 -31.29 47.69 28.01
CA ASN A 2 -30.28 48.67 27.53
C ASN A 2 -29.27 48.01 26.58
N ARG A 3 -28.79 48.76 25.56
CA ARG A 3 -27.78 48.30 24.58
C ARG A 3 -26.54 47.67 25.23
N ARG A 4 -26.17 48.14 26.43
CA ARG A 4 -25.10 47.59 27.26
C ARG A 4 -25.31 46.12 27.67
N ASN A 5 -26.54 45.71 27.96
CA ASN A 5 -26.84 44.33 28.39
C ASN A 5 -26.73 43.37 27.21
N TRP A 6 -27.08 43.82 26.00
CA TRP A 6 -26.92 43.04 24.76
C TRP A 6 -25.45 42.79 24.40
N MET A 7 -24.60 43.81 24.58
CA MET A 7 -23.15 43.67 24.37
C MET A 7 -22.55 42.61 25.31
N ILE A 8 -22.95 42.60 26.58
CA ILE A 8 -22.47 41.63 27.57
C ILE A 8 -22.89 40.21 27.18
N VAL A 9 -24.15 40.02 26.78
CA VAL A 9 -24.67 38.71 26.36
C VAL A 9 -23.93 38.20 25.11
N LEU A 10 -23.73 39.05 24.10
CA LEU A 10 -23.00 38.67 22.89
C LEU A 10 -21.55 38.27 23.19
N THR A 11 -20.88 39.00 24.08
CA THR A 11 -19.49 38.70 24.45
C THR A 11 -19.40 37.39 25.23
N ALA A 12 -20.33 37.14 26.15
CA ALA A 12 -20.40 35.90 26.92
C ALA A 12 -20.65 34.68 26.01
N VAL A 13 -21.59 34.80 25.06
CA VAL A 13 -21.86 33.74 24.07
C VAL A 13 -20.63 33.48 23.21
N CYS A 14 -19.95 34.53 22.76
CA CYS A 14 -18.74 34.39 21.95
C CYS A 14 -17.62 33.66 22.71
N LEU A 15 -17.40 34.00 23.98
CA LEU A 15 -16.43 33.33 24.85
C LEU A 15 -16.76 31.85 25.07
N VAL A 16 -18.03 31.52 25.29
CA VAL A 16 -18.48 30.12 25.43
C VAL A 16 -18.23 29.34 24.15
N CYS A 17 -18.57 29.90 22.99
CA CYS A 17 -18.30 29.25 21.69
C CYS A 17 -16.79 29.03 21.46
N LEU A 18 -15.94 29.96 21.88
CA LEU A 18 -14.49 29.89 21.72
C LEU A 18 -13.87 28.80 22.61
N VAL A 19 -14.36 28.65 23.84
CA VAL A 19 -13.96 27.57 24.75
C VAL A 19 -14.44 26.21 24.24
N MET A 20 -15.66 26.12 23.73
CA MET A 20 -16.22 24.88 23.19
C MET A 20 -15.57 24.45 21.87
N GLY A 21 -15.14 25.41 21.04
CA GLY A 21 -14.41 25.14 19.80
C GLY A 21 -12.98 24.59 20.00
N GLY A 22 -12.38 24.78 21.18
CA GLY A 22 -11.08 24.19 21.52
C GLY A 22 -11.13 22.68 21.79
N LEU A 23 -12.33 22.10 21.99
CA LEU A 23 -12.55 20.67 22.20
C LEU A 23 -12.73 19.90 20.88
N VAL A 24 -12.14 20.37 19.77
CA VAL A 24 -11.96 19.54 18.58
C VAL A 24 -10.98 18.43 18.96
N LEU A 25 -11.52 17.37 19.54
CA LEU A 25 -10.89 16.06 19.61
C LEU A 25 -10.64 15.70 18.15
N ALA A 26 -9.39 15.84 17.71
CA ALA A 26 -8.96 15.28 16.45
C ALA A 26 -9.32 13.79 16.50
N GLN A 27 -10.44 13.43 15.87
CA GLN A 27 -10.91 12.07 15.68
C GLN A 27 -9.86 11.38 14.82
N SER A 28 -8.82 10.88 15.45
CA SER A 28 -7.85 9.96 14.88
C SER A 28 -8.42 8.56 15.10
N GLY A 29 -9.51 8.26 14.38
CA GLY A 29 -10.15 6.94 14.25
C GLY A 29 -9.81 5.84 15.27
N GLY A 30 -9.96 6.06 16.59
CA GLY A 30 -9.70 5.05 17.62
C GLY A 30 -8.29 4.43 17.65
N SER A 31 -8.09 3.42 18.50
CA SER A 31 -6.84 2.65 18.59
C SER A 31 -6.71 1.60 17.46
N PHE A 32 -7.03 1.96 16.22
CA PHE A 32 -6.81 1.04 15.11
C PHE A 32 -5.32 1.04 14.75
N ALA A 33 -4.62 0.00 15.21
CA ALA A 33 -3.28 -0.29 14.74
C ALA A 33 -3.37 -0.88 13.32
N LEU A 34 -3.06 -0.08 12.31
CA LEU A 34 -2.81 -0.61 10.96
C LEU A 34 -1.52 -1.42 10.98
N ARG A 35 -1.64 -2.74 11.06
CA ARG A 35 -0.49 -3.65 10.97
C ARG A 35 -0.23 -3.94 9.49
N GLN A 36 0.87 -3.38 8.99
CA GLN A 36 1.37 -3.69 7.66
C GLN A 36 2.15 -4.99 7.71
N TYR A 37 1.81 -5.91 6.81
CA TYR A 37 2.57 -7.12 6.57
C TYR A 37 2.85 -7.21 5.08
N THR A 38 4.06 -7.62 4.75
CA THR A 38 4.39 -8.06 3.39
C THR A 38 4.57 -9.58 3.42
N ILE A 39 4.02 -10.26 2.42
CA ILE A 39 4.32 -11.67 2.15
C ILE A 39 5.45 -11.66 1.11
N ASP A 40 6.67 -11.48 1.60
CA ASP A 40 7.89 -11.39 0.77
C ASP A 40 8.30 -12.75 0.18
N GLY A 41 7.66 -13.83 0.62
CA GLY A 41 8.01 -15.20 0.25
C GLY A 41 6.78 -16.06 0.06
N GLY A 42 6.64 -16.60 -1.14
CA GLY A 42 5.62 -17.58 -1.48
C GLY A 42 6.22 -18.62 -2.40
N GLY A 43 6.37 -19.84 -1.90
CA GLY A 43 6.98 -20.92 -2.66
C GLY A 43 7.85 -21.86 -1.82
N GLY A 44 8.48 -22.82 -2.49
CA GLY A 44 9.35 -23.80 -1.86
C GLY A 44 9.88 -24.82 -2.85
N SER A 45 10.91 -25.56 -2.44
CA SER A 45 11.38 -26.74 -3.15
C SER A 45 10.96 -27.99 -2.39
N SER A 46 10.28 -28.91 -3.06
CA SER A 46 9.99 -30.25 -2.56
C SER A 46 10.83 -31.24 -3.36
N ALA A 47 11.60 -32.09 -2.69
CA ALA A 47 12.50 -33.04 -3.35
C ALA A 47 12.11 -34.48 -3.04
N GLY A 48 12.09 -35.32 -4.09
CA GLY A 48 12.11 -36.78 -3.98
C GLY A 48 13.42 -37.34 -4.54
N SER A 49 13.56 -38.67 -4.57
CA SER A 49 14.80 -39.32 -5.04
C SER A 49 15.10 -39.09 -6.54
N ALA A 50 14.07 -38.90 -7.37
CA ALA A 50 14.21 -38.78 -8.82
C ALA A 50 13.92 -37.36 -9.37
N PHE A 51 13.31 -36.48 -8.58
CA PHE A 51 12.94 -35.14 -9.06
C PHE A 51 12.80 -34.12 -7.94
N VAL A 52 12.94 -32.85 -8.31
CA VAL A 52 12.70 -31.68 -7.46
C VAL A 52 11.58 -30.86 -8.07
N VAL A 53 10.56 -30.55 -7.26
CA VAL A 53 9.46 -29.65 -7.60
C VAL A 53 9.73 -28.31 -6.96
N ARG A 54 9.75 -27.24 -7.76
CA ARG A 54 9.82 -25.86 -7.27
C ARG A 54 8.48 -25.18 -7.51
N GLY A 55 7.87 -24.68 -6.44
CA GLY A 55 6.61 -23.94 -6.49
C GLY A 55 6.79 -22.50 -6.01
N THR A 56 5.91 -21.62 -6.46
CA THR A 56 5.73 -20.27 -5.90
C THR A 56 4.27 -20.09 -5.48
N ALA A 57 4.00 -19.19 -4.53
CA ALA A 57 2.61 -18.81 -4.26
C ALA A 57 2.03 -18.16 -5.53
N GLY A 58 0.79 -18.52 -5.86
CA GLY A 58 0.10 -17.99 -7.02
C GLY A 58 -0.11 -16.49 -6.89
N GLN A 59 0.09 -15.77 -7.99
CA GLN A 59 -0.29 -14.37 -8.16
C GLN A 59 -1.50 -14.30 -9.09
N ALA A 60 -2.51 -13.50 -8.74
CA ALA A 60 -3.71 -13.35 -9.56
C ALA A 60 -3.42 -12.66 -10.91
N ASP A 61 -2.36 -11.85 -10.97
CA ASP A 61 -1.84 -11.13 -12.13
C ASP A 61 -0.72 -11.86 -12.86
N ALA A 62 -0.42 -13.11 -12.49
CA ALA A 62 0.51 -13.93 -13.27
C ALA A 62 -0.03 -14.20 -14.68
N GLY A 63 0.78 -13.96 -15.69
CA GLY A 63 0.39 -14.10 -17.09
C GLY A 63 0.84 -12.95 -17.97
N THR A 64 0.48 -13.01 -19.25
CA THR A 64 0.81 -11.97 -20.22
C THR A 64 -0.35 -10.98 -20.35
N ALA A 65 -0.06 -9.71 -20.12
CA ALA A 65 -0.90 -8.58 -20.49
C ALA A 65 -0.29 -7.84 -21.68
N SER A 66 -1.11 -7.38 -22.62
CA SER A 66 -0.64 -6.63 -23.79
C SER A 66 -1.49 -5.40 -24.06
N GLY A 67 -0.88 -4.39 -24.68
CA GLY A 67 -1.52 -3.14 -25.09
C GLY A 67 -0.70 -2.45 -26.17
N GLY A 68 -1.25 -2.36 -27.38
CA GLY A 68 -0.53 -1.84 -28.55
C GLY A 68 0.72 -2.68 -28.86
N THR A 69 1.88 -2.04 -28.87
CA THR A 69 3.19 -2.70 -29.05
C THR A 69 3.83 -3.15 -27.73
N PHE A 70 3.17 -2.92 -26.60
CA PHE A 70 3.69 -3.26 -25.28
C PHE A 70 3.14 -4.60 -24.79
N GLN A 71 4.01 -5.36 -24.15
CA GLN A 71 3.68 -6.61 -23.48
C GLN A 71 4.32 -6.62 -22.10
N ILE A 72 3.52 -6.95 -21.09
CA ILE A 72 3.95 -7.16 -19.71
C ILE A 72 3.69 -8.62 -19.38
N ASN A 73 4.69 -9.24 -18.76
CA ASN A 73 4.64 -10.63 -18.38
C ASN A 73 4.81 -10.71 -16.86
N GLY A 74 3.70 -10.93 -16.16
CA GLY A 74 3.64 -11.07 -14.72
C GLY A 74 3.86 -12.51 -14.26
N GLY A 75 4.26 -12.65 -13.00
CA GLY A 75 4.50 -13.94 -12.35
C GLY A 75 5.96 -14.39 -12.32
N PHE A 76 6.29 -15.25 -11.34
CA PHE A 76 7.65 -15.69 -11.05
C PHE A 76 8.27 -16.60 -12.12
N TRP A 77 7.47 -17.39 -12.83
CA TRP A 77 7.92 -18.42 -13.77
C TRP A 77 7.71 -18.02 -15.23
N HIS A 78 7.86 -16.73 -15.55
CA HIS A 78 7.65 -16.29 -16.92
C HIS A 78 8.83 -16.67 -17.82
N SER A 79 8.56 -17.45 -18.87
CA SER A 79 9.53 -17.74 -19.92
C SER A 79 9.66 -16.52 -20.82
N ARG A 80 10.57 -15.60 -20.48
CA ARG A 80 11.01 -14.58 -21.44
C ARG A 80 11.67 -15.36 -22.59
N GLY A 81 11.19 -15.16 -23.82
CA GLY A 81 11.70 -15.86 -25.02
C GLY A 81 13.23 -15.73 -25.16
N PRO A 82 13.86 -16.35 -26.18
CA PRO A 82 15.33 -16.42 -26.27
C PRO A 82 15.97 -15.03 -26.10
N GLU A 83 16.58 -14.80 -24.94
CA GLU A 83 17.30 -13.57 -24.64
C GLU A 83 18.71 -13.71 -25.23
N THR A 84 19.01 -12.91 -26.26
CA THR A 84 20.39 -12.76 -26.73
C THR A 84 21.14 -11.91 -25.71
N ILE A 85 21.81 -12.56 -24.77
CA ILE A 85 22.69 -11.90 -23.80
C ILE A 85 24.01 -11.58 -24.51
N TYR A 86 24.24 -10.30 -24.81
CA TYR A 86 25.54 -9.82 -25.24
C TYR A 86 26.46 -9.66 -24.03
N LEU A 87 27.08 -10.76 -23.59
CA LEU A 87 28.14 -10.66 -22.58
C LEU A 87 29.38 -10.02 -23.21
N PRO A 88 29.92 -8.91 -22.67
CA PRO A 88 31.26 -8.48 -23.04
C PRO A 88 32.24 -9.57 -22.61
N PHE A 89 33.01 -10.05 -23.58
CA PHE A 89 33.98 -11.13 -23.43
C PHE A 89 35.10 -10.68 -22.46
N VAL A 90 34.94 -10.91 -21.16
CA VAL A 90 36.05 -10.80 -20.20
C VAL A 90 36.80 -12.13 -20.26
N LEU A 91 37.74 -12.23 -21.21
CA LEU A 91 38.81 -13.22 -21.14
C LEU A 91 39.72 -12.82 -19.98
N ARG A 92 39.79 -13.71 -18.99
CA ARG A 92 40.86 -13.73 -18.00
C ARG A 92 41.79 -14.88 -18.33
#